data_AF-A0A974D809-F1
#
_entry.id   AF-A0A974D809-F1
#
_cell.length_a   1.000
_cell.length_b   1.000
_cell.length_c   1.000
_cell.angle_alpha   90.00
_cell.angle_beta   90.00
_cell.angle_gamma   90.00
#
_symmetry.space_group_name_H-M   'P 1'
#
loop_
_entity.id
_entity.type
_entity.pdbx_description
1 polymer ?
#
loop_
_entity_poly.entity_id
_entity_poly.type
_entity_poly.pdbx_seq_one_letter_code
_entity_poly.pdbx_strand_id
1 'polypeptide(L)' 'MVVRPEGGSLLLLHEDGSPLSAFQFKQVLKRSVISNGWDPKKCGSHSFRIGAAIEAAMGGESTERIKALGRWK' A
#
# COMPACT_ATOMS: atom_id res chain seq x y z
N MET A 1 13.83 -16.27 2.00
CA MET A 1 13.72 -14.84 2.35
C MET A 1 12.69 -14.72 3.46
N VAL A 2 13.13 -14.48 4.70
CA VAL A 2 12.22 -14.35 5.85
C VAL A 2 11.62 -12.94 5.78
N VAL A 3 10.35 -12.84 5.38
CA VAL A 3 9.68 -11.56 5.09
C VAL A 3 9.39 -10.75 6.37
N ARG A 4 9.47 -11.36 7.56
CA ARG A 4 9.34 -10.67 8.86
C ARG A 4 10.11 -11.40 9.97
N PRO A 5 10.87 -10.69 10.83
CA PRO A 5 11.48 -11.27 12.02
C PRO A 5 10.42 -11.82 13.00
N GLU A 6 10.76 -12.88 13.74
CA GLU A 6 9.96 -13.34 14.88
C GLU A 6 9.83 -12.20 15.92
N GLY A 7 8.61 -11.97 16.40
CA GLY A 7 8.27 -10.84 17.28
C GLY A 7 7.69 -9.61 16.55
N GLY A 8 7.73 -9.58 15.22
CA GLY A 8 7.06 -8.55 14.42
C GLY A 8 7.68 -7.16 14.57
N SER A 9 8.78 -6.91 13.86
CA SER A 9 9.31 -5.54 13.76
C SER A 9 8.40 -4.67 12.87
N LEU A 10 8.26 -3.40 13.25
CA LEU A 10 7.64 -2.39 12.42
C LEU A 10 8.45 -2.23 11.13
N LEU A 11 7.75 -2.16 9.98
CA LEU A 11 8.39 -2.05 8.66
C LEU A 11 8.70 -0.59 8.28
N LEU A 12 7.78 0.32 8.63
CA LEU A 12 7.89 1.73 8.29
C LEU A 12 8.29 2.49 9.55
N LEU A 13 9.57 2.86 9.59
CA LEU A 13 10.21 3.62 10.66
C LEU A 13 10.77 4.92 10.10
N HIS A 14 10.83 5.95 10.93
CA HIS A 14 11.67 7.12 10.69
C HIS A 14 13.14 6.75 10.92
N GLU A 15 14.06 7.64 10.52
CA GLU A 15 15.51 7.43 10.70
C GLU A 15 15.91 7.25 12.17
N ASP A 16 15.15 7.85 13.10
CA ASP A 16 15.34 7.71 14.54
C ASP A 16 14.78 6.40 15.13
N GLY A 17 14.21 5.53 14.28
CA GLY A 17 13.60 4.25 14.68
C GLY A 17 12.17 4.35 15.20
N SER A 18 11.58 5.54 15.23
CA SER A 18 10.17 5.72 15.64
C SER A 18 9.19 5.25 14.54
N PRO A 19 8.00 4.72 14.89
CA PRO A 19 7.01 4.29 13.92
C PRO A 19 6.48 5.43 13.04
N LEU A 20 6.36 5.18 11.74
CA LEU A 20 5.64 6.07 10.84
C LEU A 20 4.13 6.01 11.12
N SER A 21 3.53 7.15 11.45
CA SER A 21 2.08 7.22 11.63
C SER A 21 1.31 7.11 10.30
N ALA A 22 0.06 6.67 10.38
CA ALA A 22 -0.82 6.64 9.20
C ALA A 22 -1.02 8.04 8.58
N PHE A 23 -1.03 9.11 9.38
CA PHE A 23 -1.11 10.47 8.88
C PHE A 23 0.13 10.84 8.06
N GLN A 24 1.33 10.60 8.59
CA GLN A 24 2.59 10.87 7.90
C GLN A 24 2.70 10.06 6.61
N PHE A 25 2.35 8.77 6.64
CA PHE A 25 2.32 7.92 5.45
C PHE A 25 1.43 8.52 4.34
N LYS A 26 0.23 9.00 4.69
CA LYS A 26 -0.68 9.64 3.72
C LYS A 26 -0.08 10.90 3.10
N GLN A 27 0.67 11.69 3.87
CA GLN A 27 1.34 12.89 3.34
C GLN A 27 2.46 12.52 2.37
N VAL A 28 3.27 11.51 2.70
CA VAL A 28 4.32 10.99 1.81
C VAL A 28 3.70 10.46 0.52
N LEU A 29 2.67 9.61 0.62
CA LEU A 29 1.95 9.07 -0.53
C LEU A 29 1.39 10.19 -1.43
N LYS A 30 0.74 11.20 -0.84
CA LYS A 30 0.22 12.35 -1.60
C LYS A 30 1.32 13.09 -2.37
N ARG A 31 2.47 13.31 -1.74
CA ARG A 31 3.62 13.95 -2.39
C ARG A 31 4.15 13.12 -3.55
N SER A 32 4.27 11.79 -3.37
CA SER A 32 4.69 10.88 -4.43
C SER A 32 3.75 10.92 -5.63
N VAL A 33 2.43 10.91 -5.39
CA VAL A 33 1.41 11.02 -6.46
C VAL A 33 1.56 12.32 -7.24
N ILE A 34 1.67 13.46 -6.55
CA ILE A 34 1.87 14.77 -7.20
C ILE A 34 3.18 14.79 -8.00
N SER A 35 4.27 14.26 -7.44
CA SER A 35 5.58 14.24 -8.09
C SER A 35 5.62 13.39 -9.36
N ASN A 36 4.71 12.43 -9.52
CA ASN A 36 4.57 11.62 -10.72
C ASN A 36 3.54 12.22 -11.71
N GLY A 37 3.08 13.45 -11.46
CA GLY A 37 2.12 14.15 -12.32
C GLY A 37 0.68 13.66 -12.21
N TRP A 38 0.34 12.91 -11.17
CA TRP A 38 -1.00 12.36 -10.97
C TRP A 38 -1.84 13.25 -10.06
N ASP A 39 -3.17 13.22 -10.25
CA ASP A 39 -4.11 13.96 -9.41
C ASP A 39 -4.31 13.24 -8.06
N PRO A 40 -3.88 13.85 -6.93
CA PRO A 40 -4.04 13.26 -5.61
C PRO A 40 -5.50 13.08 -5.17
N LYS A 41 -6.46 13.77 -5.81
CA LYS A 41 -7.90 13.54 -5.55
C LYS A 41 -8.39 12.23 -6.17
N LYS A 42 -7.71 11.72 -7.21
CA LYS A 42 -8.03 10.45 -7.88
C LYS A 42 -7.22 9.27 -7.34
N CYS A 43 -6.01 9.54 -6.85
CA CYS A 43 -5.06 8.53 -6.36
C CYS A 43 -4.80 8.67 -4.85
N GLY A 44 -5.85 8.51 -4.03
CA GLY A 44 -5.78 8.61 -2.57
C GLY A 44 -5.45 7.28 -1.86
N SER A 45 -5.53 7.27 -0.52
CA SER A 45 -5.31 6.06 0.29
C SER A 45 -6.26 4.90 -0.06
N HIS A 46 -7.49 5.22 -0.48
CA HIS A 46 -8.44 4.22 -0.93
C HIS A 46 -7.94 3.55 -2.21
N SER A 47 -7.55 4.34 -3.20
CA SER A 47 -6.94 3.88 -4.46
C SER A 47 -5.66 3.07 -4.20
N PHE A 48 -4.84 3.45 -3.23
CA PHE A 48 -3.65 2.67 -2.84
C PHE A 48 -4.01 1.27 -2.33
N ARG A 49 -5.11 1.14 -1.57
CA ARG A 49 -5.56 -0.15 -1.02
C ARG A 49 -6.22 -1.05 -2.07
N ILE A 50 -7.08 -0.48 -2.93
CA ILE A 50 -7.84 -1.27 -3.91
C ILE A 50 -7.16 -1.35 -5.29
N GLY A 51 -6.22 -0.45 -5.57
CA GLY A 51 -5.58 -0.31 -6.87
C GLY A 51 -4.88 -1.61 -7.28
N ALA A 52 -4.16 -2.24 -6.36
CA ALA A 52 -3.54 -3.54 -6.63
C ALA A 52 -4.55 -4.63 -7.04
N ALA A 53 -5.76 -4.62 -6.47
CA ALA A 53 -6.81 -5.56 -6.85
C ALA A 53 -7.42 -5.22 -8.22
N ILE A 54 -7.60 -3.93 -8.53
CA ILE A 54 -8.07 -3.46 -9.85
C ILE A 54 -7.05 -3.81 -10.93
N GLU A 55 -5.77 -3.49 -10.71
CA GLU A 55 -4.68 -3.80 -11.63
C GLU A 55 -4.56 -5.31 -11.87
N ALA A 56 -4.68 -6.14 -10.82
CA ALA A 56 -4.69 -7.59 -10.97
C ALA A 56 -5.88 -8.07 -11.82
N ALA A 57 -7.08 -7.53 -11.59
CA ALA A 57 -8.27 -7.87 -12.39
C ALA A 57 -8.10 -7.45 -13.85
N MET A 58 -7.56 -6.25 -14.10
CA MET A 58 -7.25 -5.76 -15.45
C MET A 58 -6.17 -6.60 -16.14
N GLY A 59 -5.23 -7.15 -15.38
CA GLY A 59 -4.22 -8.10 -15.84
C GLY A 59 -4.74 -9.52 -16.08
N GLY A 60 -6.04 -9.78 -15.87
CA GLY A 60 -6.67 -11.07 -16.10
C GLY A 60 -6.55 -12.07 -14.96
N GLU A 61 -6.14 -11.64 -13.76
CA GLU A 61 -6.12 -12.53 -12.59
C GLU A 61 -7.54 -12.92 -12.16
N SER A 62 -7.69 -14.18 -11.72
CA SER A 62 -9.00 -14.67 -11.29
C SER A 62 -9.46 -14.00 -10.00
N THR A 63 -10.77 -13.85 -9.83
CA THR A 63 -11.37 -13.24 -8.64
C THR A 63 -10.97 -14.01 -7.37
N GLU A 64 -10.86 -15.34 -7.45
CA GLU A 64 -10.47 -16.22 -6.35
C GLU A 64 -9.03 -15.93 -5.91
N ARG A 65 -8.12 -15.73 -6.87
CA ARG A 65 -6.72 -15.41 -6.59
C ARG A 65 -6.56 -14.00 -6.02
N ILE A 66 -7.28 -13.02 -6.55
CA ILE A 66 -7.28 -11.65 -6.03
C ILE A 66 -7.78 -11.64 -4.57
N LYS A 67 -8.87 -12.35 -4.28
CA LYS A 67 -9.40 -12.52 -2.92
C LYS A 67 -8.39 -13.18 -1.98
N ALA A 68 -7.72 -14.24 -2.45
CA ALA A 68 -6.69 -14.94 -1.68
C ALA A 68 -5.50 -14.02 -1.35
N LEU A 69 -4.99 -13.27 -2.33
CA LEU A 69 -3.89 -12.31 -2.15
C LEU A 69 -4.29 -11.16 -1.21
N GLY A 70 -5.52 -10.66 -1.36
CA GLY A 70 -6.09 -9.62 -0.51
C GLY A 70 -6.44 -10.10 0.91
N ARG A 71 -6.37 -11.41 1.17
CA ARG A 71 -6.83 -12.04 2.43
C ARG A 71 -8.28 -11.68 2.78
N TRP A 72 -9.14 -11.66 1.76
CA TRP A 72 -10.57 -11.42 1.94
C TRP A 72 -11.16 -12.71 2.52
N LYS A 73 -11.54 -12.66 3.79
CA LYS A 73 -12.31 -13.72 4.46
C LYS A 73 -13.80 -13.47 4.24
#